data_AF-A0A8T4JBX1-F1
#
_entry.id   AF-A0A8T4JBX1-F1
#
_cell.length_a   1.000
_cell.length_b   1.000
_cell.length_c   1.000
_cell.angle_alpha   90.00
_cell.angle_beta   90.00
_cell.angle_gamma   90.00
#
_symmetry.space_group_name_H-M   'P 1'
#
loop_
_entity.id
_entity.type
_entity.pdbx_description
1 polymer ?
#
loop_
_entity_poly.entity_id
_entity_poly.type
_entity_poly.pdbx_seq_one_letter_code
_entity_poly.pdbx_strand_id
1 'polypeptide(L)'
;MFNKQTCCIICTLIAIAILLPTLLFAGTAPSTRIENVVDTLHGVAIEDPYRWLEDDESDEVSAWTDAQNAYFQDHITKFPDREKLQQRMEHFMSFSTFGTPSRYGQYYFQLSLIHI
;
A
#
# COMPACT_ATOMS: atom_id res chain seq x y z
N MET A 1 -5.57 53.36 0.89
CA MET A 1 -4.49 53.43 -0.11
C MET A 1 -3.42 52.44 0.32
N PHE A 2 -3.55 51.18 -0.08
CA PHE A 2 -2.63 50.10 0.35
C PHE A 2 -1.31 50.22 -0.43
N ASN A 3 -0.19 50.24 0.29
CA ASN A 3 1.15 50.45 -0.27
C ASN A 3 1.54 49.27 -1.18
N LYS A 4 2.17 49.56 -2.32
CA LYS A 4 2.69 48.56 -3.27
C LYS A 4 3.62 47.53 -2.59
N GLN A 5 4.31 47.94 -1.51
CA GLN A 5 5.13 47.04 -0.68
C GLN A 5 4.33 46.05 0.16
N THR A 6 3.18 46.44 0.72
CA THR A 6 2.34 45.52 1.50
C THR A 6 1.64 44.50 0.60
N CYS A 7 1.35 44.86 -0.65
CA CYS A 7 0.81 43.91 -1.64
C CYS A 7 1.83 42.84 -2.06
N CYS A 8 3.12 43.21 -2.25
CA CYS A 8 4.17 42.24 -2.58
C CYS A 8 4.40 41.21 -1.47
N ILE A 9 4.44 41.63 -0.20
CA ILE A 9 4.70 40.73 0.93
C ILE A 9 3.56 39.72 1.11
N ILE A 10 2.32 40.17 0.93
CA ILE A 10 1.14 39.30 1.01
C ILE A 10 1.13 38.29 -0.15
N CYS A 11 1.47 38.71 -1.38
CA CYS A 11 1.60 37.80 -2.52
C CYS A 11 2.73 36.76 -2.33
N THR A 12 3.87 37.14 -1.72
CA THR A 12 4.96 36.20 -1.43
C THR A 12 4.61 35.20 -0.32
N LEU A 13 3.88 35.64 0.72
CA LEU A 13 3.44 34.75 1.81
C LEU A 13 2.37 33.76 1.34
N ILE A 14 1.45 34.19 0.46
CA ILE A 14 0.45 33.32 -0.16
C ILE A 14 1.12 32.29 -1.09
N ALA A 15 2.14 32.68 -1.87
CA ALA A 15 2.88 31.75 -2.72
C ALA A 15 3.65 30.68 -1.92
N ILE A 16 4.25 31.05 -0.77
CA ILE A 16 4.93 30.11 0.14
C ILE A 16 3.94 29.15 0.80
N ALA A 17 2.76 29.63 1.22
CA ALA A 17 1.71 28.79 1.81
C ALA A 17 1.09 27.78 0.83
N ILE A 18 1.17 28.03 -0.49
CA ILE A 18 0.70 27.11 -1.54
C ILE A 18 1.78 26.10 -1.95
N LEU A 19 3.07 26.43 -1.81
CA LEU A 19 4.20 25.56 -2.15
C LEU A 19 4.63 24.59 -1.03
N LEU A 20 4.40 24.94 0.25
CA LEU A 20 4.72 24.07 1.39
C LEU A 20 3.92 22.75 1.44
N PRO A 21 2.61 22.71 1.15
CA PRO A 21 1.82 21.49 1.28
C PRO A 21 2.18 20.42 0.23
N THR A 22 2.66 20.83 -0.95
CA THR A 22 3.06 19.90 -2.01
C THR A 22 4.35 19.14 -1.72
N LEU A 23 5.26 19.73 -0.92
CA LEU A 23 6.48 19.07 -0.47
C LEU A 23 6.25 18.09 0.69
N LEU A 24 5.14 18.24 1.43
CA LEU A 24 4.81 17.39 2.57
C LEU A 24 4.19 16.05 2.19
N PHE A 25 3.81 15.86 0.92
CA PHE A 25 3.10 14.66 0.45
C PHE A 25 3.98 13.67 -0.32
N ALA A 26 5.29 13.89 -0.39
CA ALA A 26 6.20 13.00 -1.10
C ALA A 26 7.23 12.39 -0.13
N GLY A 27 6.77 11.47 0.72
CA GLY A 27 7.70 10.48 1.27
C GLY A 27 8.26 9.71 0.08
N THR A 28 9.59 9.73 -0.10
CA THR A 28 10.23 8.94 -1.15
C THR A 28 10.06 7.46 -0.82
N ALA A 29 9.65 6.65 -1.80
CA ALA A 29 9.58 5.21 -1.63
C ALA A 29 10.93 4.63 -1.16
N PRO A 30 10.92 3.52 -0.38
CA PRO A 30 12.15 2.87 0.04
C PRO A 30 13.03 2.51 -1.16
N SER A 31 14.34 2.77 -1.04
CA SER A 31 15.30 2.44 -2.09
C SER A 31 15.32 0.95 -2.36
N THR A 32 15.34 0.57 -3.64
CA THR A 32 15.44 -0.84 -4.06
C THR A 32 16.76 -1.03 -4.80
N ARG A 33 17.56 -1.98 -4.33
CA ARG A 33 18.87 -2.29 -4.92
C ARG A 33 18.70 -2.84 -6.33
N ILE A 34 19.60 -2.43 -7.21
CA ILE A 34 19.66 -2.86 -8.61
C ILE A 34 20.90 -3.72 -8.77
N GLU A 35 20.74 -4.91 -9.34
CA GLU A 35 21.83 -5.77 -9.78
C GLU A 35 21.89 -5.82 -11.31
N ASN A 36 23.04 -6.19 -11.86
CA ASN A 36 23.16 -6.47 -13.29
C ASN A 36 23.03 -7.98 -13.52
N VAL A 37 21.78 -8.46 -13.59
CA VAL A 37 21.45 -9.84 -13.92
C VAL A 37 20.82 -9.85 -15.31
N VAL A 38 21.37 -10.65 -16.22
CA VAL A 38 20.91 -10.75 -17.62
C VAL A 38 20.85 -12.20 -18.05
N ASP A 39 19.67 -12.64 -18.44
CA ASP A 39 19.44 -13.95 -19.03
C ASP A 39 19.40 -13.86 -20.57
N THR A 40 19.75 -14.95 -21.27
CA THR A 40 19.57 -15.04 -22.72
C THR A 40 18.54 -16.11 -23.05
N LEU A 41 17.34 -15.70 -23.45
CA LEU A 41 16.25 -16.60 -23.83
C LEU A 41 16.03 -16.53 -25.35
N HIS A 42 16.15 -17.68 -26.02
CA HIS A 42 16.02 -17.77 -27.49
C HIS A 42 16.91 -16.79 -28.28
N GLY A 43 18.10 -16.51 -27.75
CA GLY A 43 19.05 -15.56 -28.36
C GLY A 43 18.76 -14.08 -28.05
N VAL A 44 17.77 -13.78 -27.21
CA VAL A 44 17.41 -12.43 -26.76
C VAL A 44 17.91 -12.21 -25.34
N ALA A 45 18.65 -11.12 -25.11
CA ALA A 45 19.07 -10.70 -23.77
C ALA A 45 17.90 -10.05 -23.02
N ILE A 46 17.68 -10.46 -21.76
CA ILE A 46 16.62 -9.97 -20.88
C ILE A 46 17.25 -9.60 -19.54
N GLU A 47 17.17 -8.33 -19.18
CA GLU A 47 17.68 -7.81 -17.91
C GLU A 47 16.64 -8.01 -16.80
N ASP A 48 17.08 -8.50 -15.65
CA ASP A 48 16.25 -8.66 -14.45
C ASP A 48 16.96 -8.09 -13.20
N PRO A 49 16.98 -6.76 -13.07
CA PRO A 49 17.75 -6.09 -12.03
C PRO A 49 17.28 -6.35 -10.59
N TYR A 50 16.12 -7.00 -10.43
CA TYR A 50 15.50 -7.27 -9.14
C TYR A 50 15.36 -8.75 -8.85
N ARG A 51 16.08 -9.62 -9.56
CA ARG A 51 16.12 -11.08 -9.33
C ARG A 51 16.33 -11.46 -7.87
N TRP A 52 17.11 -10.66 -7.12
CA TRP A 52 17.33 -10.88 -5.68
C TRP A 52 16.05 -10.84 -4.83
N LEU A 53 14.98 -10.18 -5.30
CA LEU A 53 13.67 -10.16 -4.64
C LEU A 53 12.92 -11.51 -4.71
N GLU A 54 13.38 -12.45 -5.54
CA GLU A 54 12.78 -13.79 -5.66
C GLU A 54 13.19 -14.73 -4.52
N ASP A 55 14.20 -14.39 -3.72
CA ASP A 55 14.66 -15.18 -2.58
C ASP A 55 13.86 -14.83 -1.31
N ASP A 56 12.73 -15.50 -1.15
CA ASP A 56 11.76 -15.28 -0.06
C ASP A 56 12.25 -15.69 1.33
N GLU A 57 13.33 -16.49 1.41
CA GLU A 57 13.98 -16.85 2.67
C GLU A 57 15.10 -15.87 3.08
N SER A 58 15.45 -14.90 2.24
CA SER A 58 16.54 -13.97 2.54
C SER A 58 16.15 -12.87 3.54
N ASP A 59 17.07 -12.59 4.47
CA ASP A 59 16.94 -11.46 5.39
C ASP A 59 16.85 -10.11 4.65
N GLU A 60 17.46 -10.00 3.46
CA GLU A 60 17.42 -8.80 2.63
C GLU A 60 16.01 -8.54 2.09
N VAL A 61 15.34 -9.56 1.54
CA VAL A 61 13.97 -9.46 1.03
C VAL A 61 12.98 -9.19 2.15
N SER A 62 13.17 -9.83 3.31
CA SER A 62 12.38 -9.55 4.51
C SER A 62 12.48 -8.07 4.92
N ALA A 63 13.71 -7.55 5.06
CA ALA A 63 13.95 -6.14 5.42
C ALA A 63 13.39 -5.16 4.38
N TRP A 64 13.51 -5.48 3.09
CA TRP A 64 12.93 -4.67 2.01
C TRP A 64 11.40 -4.67 2.07
N THR A 65 10.79 -5.84 2.30
CA THR A 65 9.34 -6.00 2.42
C THR A 65 8.79 -5.19 3.59
N ASP A 66 9.46 -5.23 4.74
CA ASP A 66 9.10 -4.44 5.91
C ASP A 66 9.18 -2.94 5.64
N ALA A 67 10.21 -2.48 4.93
CA ALA A 67 10.35 -1.08 4.55
C ALA A 67 9.21 -0.62 3.61
N GLN A 68 8.85 -1.44 2.62
CA GLN A 68 7.73 -1.17 1.71
C GLN A 68 6.38 -1.17 2.44
N ASN A 69 6.16 -2.14 3.34
CA ASN A 69 4.97 -2.21 4.17
C ASN A 69 4.85 -0.98 5.07
N ALA A 70 5.94 -0.55 5.72
CA ALA A 70 5.94 0.65 6.56
C ALA A 70 5.61 1.91 5.74
N TYR A 71 6.18 2.05 4.54
CA TYR A 71 5.87 3.13 3.62
C TYR A 71 4.39 3.15 3.20
N PHE A 72 3.84 1.99 2.86
CA PHE A 72 2.43 1.84 2.52
C PHE A 72 1.52 2.17 3.70
N GLN A 73 1.84 1.68 4.91
CA GLN A 73 1.05 1.94 6.11
C GLN A 73 1.02 3.44 6.45
N ASP A 74 2.16 4.13 6.34
CA ASP A 74 2.22 5.58 6.54
C ASP A 74 1.33 6.35 5.55
N HIS A 75 1.21 5.87 4.30
CA HIS A 75 0.31 6.46 3.31
C HIS A 75 -1.16 6.13 3.57
N ILE A 76 -1.50 4.85 3.76
CA ILE A 76 -2.90 4.42 3.83
C ILE A 76 -3.57 4.86 5.13
N THR A 77 -2.83 4.98 6.23
CA THR A 77 -3.38 5.48 7.52
C THR A 77 -3.83 6.94 7.44
N LYS A 78 -3.22 7.73 6.55
CA LYS A 78 -3.60 9.13 6.29
C LYS A 78 -4.79 9.25 5.34
N PHE A 79 -5.21 8.16 4.71
CA PHE A 79 -6.33 8.19 3.75
C PHE A 79 -7.65 8.47 4.49
N PRO A 80 -8.32 9.61 4.25
CA PRO A 80 -9.41 10.08 5.10
C PRO A 80 -10.62 9.13 5.21
N ASP A 81 -10.89 8.36 4.15
CA ASP A 81 -12.07 7.47 4.09
C ASP A 81 -11.76 6.02 4.48
N ARG A 82 -10.54 5.71 4.96
CA ARG A 82 -10.12 4.33 5.26
C ARG A 82 -11.05 3.64 6.24
N GLU A 83 -11.32 4.27 7.38
CA GLU A 83 -12.18 3.71 8.43
C GLU A 83 -13.63 3.53 7.95
N LYS A 84 -14.13 4.50 7.19
CA LYS A 84 -15.48 4.45 6.63
C LYS A 84 -15.64 3.30 5.63
N LEU A 85 -14.64 3.07 4.79
CA LEU A 85 -14.63 1.94 3.86
C LEU A 85 -14.55 0.61 4.61
N GLN A 86 -13.68 0.53 5.62
CA GLN A 86 -13.55 -0.67 6.46
C GLN A 86 -14.89 -1.05 7.10
N GLN A 87 -15.56 -0.10 7.77
CA GLN A 87 -16.87 -0.32 8.40
C GLN A 87 -17.95 -0.77 7.40
N ARG A 88 -17.95 -0.21 6.19
CA ARG A 88 -18.91 -0.62 5.14
C ARG A 88 -18.64 -2.04 4.65
N MET A 89 -17.38 -2.44 4.53
CA MET A 89 -17.02 -3.80 4.14
C MET A 89 -17.37 -4.79 5.25
N GLU A 90 -17.05 -4.48 6.51
CA GLU A 90 -17.46 -5.27 7.67
C GLU A 90 -18.98 -5.46 7.70
N HIS A 91 -19.76 -4.40 7.49
CA HIS A 91 -21.22 -4.50 7.42
C HIS A 91 -21.73 -5.42 6.29
N PHE A 92 -21.09 -5.40 5.12
CA PHE A 92 -21.47 -6.29 4.01
C PHE A 92 -21.00 -7.72 4.22
N MET A 93 -19.93 -7.91 4.97
CA MET A 93 -19.37 -9.23 5.29
C MET A 93 -20.03 -9.84 6.53
N SER A 94 -20.72 -9.07 7.36
CA SER A 94 -21.40 -9.54 8.57
C SER A 94 -22.66 -10.35 8.24
N PHE A 95 -22.46 -11.59 7.78
CA PHE A 95 -23.51 -12.58 7.58
C PHE A 95 -22.98 -13.99 7.84
N SER A 96 -23.88 -14.89 8.26
CA SER A 96 -23.54 -16.30 8.44
C SER A 96 -23.76 -17.06 7.13
N THR A 97 -22.78 -17.90 6.77
CA THR A 97 -22.90 -18.82 5.64
C THR A 97 -22.77 -20.25 6.15
N PHE A 98 -23.62 -21.13 5.60
CA PHE A 98 -23.57 -22.56 5.87
C PHE A 98 -23.09 -23.29 4.62
N GLY A 99 -22.08 -24.14 4.78
CA GLY A 99 -21.68 -25.09 3.76
C GLY A 99 -22.71 -26.21 3.59
N THR A 100 -22.65 -26.91 2.45
CA THR A 100 -23.52 -28.06 2.19
C THR A 100 -23.34 -29.15 3.26
N PRO A 101 -24.40 -29.61 3.93
CA PRO A 101 -24.31 -30.70 4.90
C PRO A 101 -23.77 -31.98 4.26
N SER A 102 -22.81 -32.62 4.91
CA SER A 102 -22.21 -33.89 4.50
C SER A 102 -22.50 -34.96 5.54
N ARG A 103 -22.92 -36.14 5.08
CA ARG A 103 -23.26 -37.27 5.94
C ARG A 103 -22.03 -38.12 6.24
N TYR A 104 -21.80 -38.42 7.51
CA TYR A 104 -20.81 -39.39 7.98
C TYR A 104 -21.45 -40.34 8.99
N GLY A 105 -21.66 -41.59 8.58
CA GLY A 105 -22.42 -42.58 9.35
C GLY A 105 -23.86 -42.14 9.59
N GLN A 106 -24.21 -41.91 10.86
CA GLN A 106 -25.54 -41.47 11.29
C GLN A 106 -25.64 -39.96 11.55
N TYR A 107 -24.55 -39.21 11.34
CA TYR A 107 -24.49 -37.77 11.61
C TYR A 107 -24.36 -36.96 10.32
N TYR A 108 -24.84 -35.72 10.37
CA TYR A 108 -24.60 -34.71 9.35
C TYR A 108 -23.69 -33.63 9.94
N PHE A 109 -22.67 -33.28 9.17
CA PHE A 109 -21.73 -32.21 9.51
C PHE A 109 -21.85 -31.12 8.47
N GLN A 110 -21.81 -29.86 8.91
CA GLN A 110 -21.74 -28.71 8.02
C GLN A 110 -20.72 -27.72 8.57
N LEU A 111 -20.02 -27.03 7.68
CA LEU A 111 -19.18 -25.90 8.07
C LEU A 111 -20.07 -24.68 8.22
N SER A 112 -20.08 -24.09 9.43
CA SER A 112 -20.69 -22.79 9.67
C SER A 112 -19.57 -21.76 9.69
N LEU A 113 -19.56 -20.86 8.71
CA LEU A 113 -18.64 -19.73 8.69
C LEU A 113 -19.41 -18.50 9.19
N ILE A 114 -18.96 -17.99 10.34
CA ILE A 114 -19.42 -16.71 10.88
C ILE A 114 -18.41 -15.68 10.39
N HIS A 115 -18.81 -14.85 9.44
CA HIS A 115 -18.04 -13.68 9.04
C HIS A 115 -18.41 -12.55 10.00
N ILE A 116 -17.45 -12.14 10.83
CA ILE A 116 -17.53 -10.98 11.74
C ILE A 116 -17.05 -9.76 10.99
#